data_AF-A0AAD7B1L3-F1
#
_entry.id   AF-A0AAD7B1L3-F1
#
_cell.length_a   1.000
_cell.length_b   1.000
_cell.length_c   1.000
_cell.angle_alpha   90.00
_cell.angle_beta   90.00
_cell.angle_gamma   90.00
#
_symmetry.space_group_name_H-M   'P 1'
#
loop_
_entity.id
_entity.type
_entity.pdbx_description
1 polymer ?
#
loop_
_entity_poly.entity_id
_entity_poly.type
_entity_poly.pdbx_seq_one_letter_code
_entity_poly.pdbx_strand_id
1 'polypeptide(L)'
;QLFPSRVRPHSSLAEEELSEKEREEKIARVNVLNDRITRWFKYRARKVNAPTATKKGNALNPFNVLTAKLSGLKMPPKSRQAYQQYQRETVEEQRTLVADAWKELHDGDAVALEETPKAAFRADVARTAFKKLPKVEQDEYAKRAKEEGAKKRAEYLKALKDGPSQTPEAKQNCINNLGRFLTPIMKGITEYTGCQAFIVVGGPMPKYGGEISTVHLAVGRNNATVPVSFAAWQKQKFQTNISGFYKQYLGTAYTAEDSANAALAGTSPRQPSASTPGLSGALYTIAHAVEDIGGEDYDEDEDEDEDEDGSEEEQRIPSPTFTANPRSRPTESS
;
A
#
# COMPACT_ATOMS: atom_id res chain seq x y z
N GLN A 1 -36.72 20.49 -23.46
CA GLN A 1 -36.91 19.22 -24.17
C GLN A 1 -37.64 18.26 -23.23
N LEU A 2 -38.76 17.72 -23.71
CA LEU A 2 -39.74 16.95 -22.96
C LEU A 2 -39.19 15.55 -22.60
N PHE A 3 -39.33 15.13 -21.34
CA PHE A 3 -39.22 13.71 -20.99
C PHE A 3 -40.53 13.01 -21.37
N PRO A 4 -40.51 11.99 -22.24
CA PRO A 4 -41.72 11.26 -22.59
C PRO A 4 -42.18 10.39 -21.41
N SER A 5 -43.24 10.81 -20.75
CA SER A 5 -44.07 9.96 -19.88
C SER A 5 -44.77 8.91 -20.73
N ARG A 6 -44.29 7.66 -20.70
CA ARG A 6 -45.04 6.47 -21.11
C ARG A 6 -44.65 5.27 -20.27
N VAL A 7 -45.24 5.18 -19.08
CA VAL A 7 -45.50 3.86 -18.49
C VAL A 7 -46.79 3.37 -19.14
N ARG A 8 -46.69 2.35 -19.99
CA ARG A 8 -47.88 1.64 -20.49
C ARG A 8 -48.52 0.94 -19.29
N PRO A 9 -49.83 1.09 -19.03
CA PRO A 9 -50.51 0.22 -18.08
C PRO A 9 -50.34 -1.21 -18.60
N HIS A 10 -49.72 -2.06 -17.78
CA HIS A 10 -49.58 -3.47 -18.11
C HIS A 10 -50.97 -4.04 -18.35
N SER A 11 -51.11 -4.63 -19.54
CA SER A 11 -52.02 -5.72 -19.89
C SER A 11 -52.72 -6.29 -18.66
N SER A 12 -54.05 -6.13 -18.59
CA SER A 12 -54.91 -6.90 -17.71
C SER A 12 -54.66 -8.38 -18.01
N LEU A 13 -53.73 -8.99 -17.27
CA LEU A 13 -53.59 -10.44 -17.24
C LEU A 13 -54.93 -10.93 -16.68
N ALA A 14 -55.71 -11.58 -17.54
CA ALA A 14 -56.90 -12.29 -17.13
C ALA A 14 -56.55 -13.09 -15.87
N GLU A 15 -57.39 -12.99 -14.85
CA GLU A 15 -57.22 -13.72 -13.60
C GLU A 15 -57.22 -15.22 -13.94
N GLU A 16 -56.04 -15.81 -14.05
CA GLU A 16 -55.89 -17.27 -14.16
C GLU A 16 -56.57 -17.86 -12.92
N GLU A 17 -57.64 -18.63 -13.13
CA GLU A 17 -58.32 -19.41 -12.09
C GLU A 17 -57.41 -20.56 -11.63
N LEU A 18 -56.33 -20.20 -10.91
CA LEU A 18 -55.41 -21.15 -10.29
C LEU A 18 -56.05 -21.74 -9.04
N SER A 19 -55.87 -23.05 -8.86
CA SER A 19 -56.21 -23.76 -7.63
C SER A 19 -55.49 -23.13 -6.43
N GLU A 20 -56.07 -23.22 -5.23
CA GLU A 20 -55.49 -22.65 -4.00
C GLU A 20 -54.04 -23.12 -3.77
N LYS A 21 -53.78 -24.41 -4.03
CA LYS A 21 -52.43 -24.98 -3.96
C LYS A 21 -51.44 -24.37 -4.97
N GLU A 22 -51.88 -24.13 -6.20
CA GLU A 22 -51.04 -23.54 -7.24
C GLU A 22 -50.75 -22.06 -6.95
N ARG A 23 -51.68 -21.36 -6.28
CA ARG A 23 -51.47 -19.98 -5.81
C ARG A 23 -50.36 -19.91 -4.77
N GLU A 24 -50.36 -20.83 -3.80
CA GLU A 24 -49.32 -20.90 -2.77
C GLU A 24 -47.94 -21.15 -3.37
N GLU A 25 -47.82 -22.11 -4.29
CA GLU A 25 -46.57 -22.42 -4.99
C GLU A 25 -46.07 -21.23 -5.83
N LYS A 26 -46.99 -20.53 -6.52
CA LYS A 26 -46.69 -19.32 -7.31
C LYS A 26 -46.18 -18.19 -6.41
N ILE A 27 -46.82 -17.96 -5.26
CA ILE A 27 -46.40 -16.95 -4.28
C ILE A 27 -45.01 -17.27 -3.73
N ALA A 28 -44.76 -18.53 -3.35
CA ALA A 28 -43.45 -18.96 -2.84
C ALA A 28 -42.34 -18.72 -3.88
N ARG A 29 -42.58 -19.08 -5.14
CA ARG A 29 -41.63 -18.88 -6.24
C ARG A 29 -41.37 -17.39 -6.52
N VAL A 30 -42.41 -16.55 -6.49
CA VAL A 30 -42.29 -15.10 -6.66
C VAL A 30 -41.45 -14.50 -5.53
N ASN A 31 -41.63 -14.95 -4.28
CA ASN A 31 -40.83 -14.48 -3.16
C ASN A 31 -39.34 -14.82 -3.31
N VAL A 32 -39.01 -16.06 -3.72
CA VAL A 32 -37.62 -16.46 -4.00
C VAL A 32 -37.00 -15.62 -5.13
N LEU A 33 -37.76 -15.31 -6.18
CA LEU A 33 -37.30 -14.45 -7.28
C LEU A 33 -37.08 -13.00 -6.82
N ASN A 34 -38.03 -12.44 -6.06
CA ASN A 34 -37.91 -11.09 -5.49
C ASN A 34 -36.70 -10.97 -4.56
N ASP A 35 -36.41 -12.00 -3.77
CA ASP A 35 -35.21 -12.06 -2.94
C ASP A 35 -33.93 -12.08 -3.77
N ARG A 36 -33.87 -12.90 -4.82
CA ARG A 36 -32.73 -12.93 -5.76
C ARG A 36 -32.53 -11.59 -6.45
N ILE A 37 -33.60 -10.97 -6.94
CA ILE A 37 -33.59 -9.65 -7.56
C ILE A 37 -33.11 -8.59 -6.55
N THR A 38 -33.62 -8.62 -5.31
CA THR A 38 -33.21 -7.69 -4.25
C THR A 38 -31.74 -7.87 -3.88
N ARG A 39 -31.24 -9.11 -3.74
CA ARG A 39 -29.81 -9.39 -3.49
C ARG A 39 -28.95 -8.90 -4.65
N TRP A 40 -29.38 -9.12 -5.89
CA TRP A 40 -28.68 -8.64 -7.08
C TRP A 40 -28.63 -7.12 -7.14
N PHE A 41 -29.75 -6.42 -6.90
CA PHE A 41 -29.79 -4.96 -6.84
C PHE A 41 -28.97 -4.42 -5.67
N LYS A 42 -29.02 -5.03 -4.48
CA LYS A 42 -28.17 -4.63 -3.34
C LYS A 42 -26.67 -4.82 -3.65
N TYR A 43 -26.30 -5.92 -4.29
CA TYR A 43 -24.92 -6.15 -4.76
C TYR A 43 -24.51 -5.13 -5.81
N ARG A 44 -25.38 -4.85 -6.79
CA ARG A 44 -25.12 -3.90 -7.88
C ARG A 44 -25.05 -2.46 -7.36
N ALA A 45 -25.99 -2.04 -6.52
CA ALA A 45 -25.97 -0.74 -5.87
C ALA A 45 -24.73 -0.59 -5.00
N ARG A 46 -24.28 -1.64 -4.28
CA ARG A 46 -23.00 -1.62 -3.56
C ARG A 46 -21.81 -1.51 -4.49
N LYS A 47 -21.83 -2.14 -5.67
CA LYS A 47 -20.77 -2.03 -6.69
C LYS A 47 -20.74 -0.66 -7.38
N VAL A 48 -21.91 -0.03 -7.59
CA VAL A 48 -22.06 1.27 -8.25
C VAL A 48 -21.83 2.44 -7.27
N ASN A 49 -22.32 2.33 -6.03
CA ASN A 49 -22.19 3.35 -4.99
C ASN A 49 -20.98 3.15 -4.07
N ALA A 50 -20.28 2.02 -4.14
CA ALA A 50 -18.94 1.97 -3.55
C ALA A 50 -18.14 3.08 -4.23
N PRO A 51 -17.60 4.06 -3.48
CA PRO A 51 -16.69 5.01 -4.07
C PRO A 51 -15.65 4.20 -4.85
N THR A 52 -15.43 4.57 -6.10
CA THR A 52 -14.53 3.97 -7.09
C THR A 52 -13.05 3.98 -6.67
N ALA A 53 -12.79 3.99 -5.36
CA ALA A 53 -11.50 4.09 -4.72
C ALA A 53 -10.85 2.73 -4.43
N THR A 54 -11.58 1.61 -4.30
CA THR A 54 -10.95 0.46 -3.61
C THR A 54 -10.65 -0.82 -4.36
N LYS A 55 -11.26 -1.24 -5.48
CA LYS A 55 -10.98 -2.65 -5.92
C LYS A 55 -10.83 -3.04 -7.40
N LYS A 56 -10.91 -2.18 -8.42
CA LYS A 56 -10.43 -2.52 -9.80
C LYS A 56 -10.61 -1.41 -10.85
N GLY A 57 -11.55 -0.48 -10.65
CA GLY A 57 -11.93 0.50 -11.69
C GLY A 57 -11.06 1.77 -11.80
N ASN A 58 -9.94 1.85 -11.10
CA ASN A 58 -9.10 3.05 -11.11
C ASN A 58 -7.60 2.72 -11.17
N ALA A 59 -7.28 1.54 -11.74
CA ALA A 59 -5.91 1.13 -12.09
C ALA A 59 -5.29 2.04 -13.17
N LEU A 60 -6.13 2.75 -13.93
CA LEU A 60 -5.72 3.76 -14.92
C LEU A 60 -5.53 5.16 -14.35
N ASN A 61 -5.86 5.42 -13.07
CA ASN A 61 -5.50 6.70 -12.47
C ASN A 61 -4.03 6.63 -12.02
N PRO A 62 -3.12 7.38 -12.69
CA PRO A 62 -1.70 7.30 -12.40
C PRO A 62 -1.37 7.68 -10.95
N PHE A 63 -2.21 8.49 -10.31
CA PHE A 63 -2.05 8.85 -8.90
C PHE A 63 -2.37 7.70 -7.94
N ASN A 64 -3.20 6.72 -8.31
CA ASN A 64 -3.46 5.56 -7.45
C ASN A 64 -2.29 4.58 -7.46
N VAL A 65 -1.69 4.34 -8.63
CA VAL A 65 -0.46 3.55 -8.77
C VAL A 65 0.69 4.23 -8.03
N LEU A 66 0.81 5.55 -8.18
CA LEU A 66 1.78 6.35 -7.45
C LEU A 66 1.51 6.29 -5.94
N THR A 67 0.28 6.49 -5.47
CA THR A 67 -0.07 6.43 -4.04
C THR A 67 0.17 5.05 -3.43
N ALA A 68 -0.11 3.96 -4.16
CA ALA A 68 0.22 2.61 -3.73
C ALA A 68 1.74 2.42 -3.57
N LYS A 69 2.53 2.87 -4.56
CA LYS A 69 4.00 2.87 -4.52
C LYS A 69 4.55 3.73 -3.37
N LEU A 70 3.94 4.88 -3.12
CA LEU A 70 4.38 5.84 -2.10
C LEU A 70 3.97 5.48 -0.69
N SER A 71 2.79 4.92 -0.51
CA SER A 71 2.35 4.55 0.82
C SER A 71 3.32 3.56 1.46
N GLY A 72 4.03 2.74 0.67
CA GLY A 72 4.90 1.66 1.17
C GLY A 72 4.14 0.64 2.03
N LEU A 73 2.83 0.86 2.22
CA LEU A 73 1.90 0.01 2.91
C LEU A 73 1.62 -1.14 1.95
N LYS A 74 2.54 -2.09 1.94
CA LYS A 74 2.23 -3.44 1.47
C LYS A 74 0.98 -3.85 2.23
N MET A 75 0.01 -4.40 1.49
CA MET A 75 -1.19 -4.99 2.07
C MET A 75 -0.80 -5.79 3.31
N PRO A 76 -1.62 -5.76 4.39
CA PRO A 76 -1.30 -6.49 5.61
C PRO A 76 -0.93 -7.92 5.23
N PRO A 77 0.20 -8.45 5.75
CA PRO A 77 0.74 -9.72 5.28
C PRO A 77 -0.35 -10.79 5.34
N LYS A 78 -0.62 -11.44 4.21
CA LYS A 78 -1.53 -12.58 4.16
C LYS A 78 -0.92 -13.69 5.03
N SER A 79 -1.78 -14.44 5.72
CA SER A 79 -1.33 -15.69 6.36
C SER A 79 -0.88 -16.64 5.26
N ARG A 80 0.21 -17.38 5.51
CA ARG A 80 0.68 -18.39 4.56
C ARG A 80 -0.34 -19.52 4.49
N GLN A 81 -0.38 -20.19 3.35
CA GLN A 81 -1.10 -21.47 3.26
C GLN A 81 -0.31 -22.56 4.01
N ALA A 82 -0.98 -23.63 4.43
CA ALA A 82 -0.36 -24.69 5.25
C ALA A 82 0.88 -25.31 4.58
N TYR A 83 0.81 -25.61 3.28
CA TYR A 83 1.96 -26.17 2.54
C TYR A 83 3.14 -25.18 2.46
N GLN A 84 2.89 -23.87 2.41
CA GLN A 84 3.94 -22.85 2.38
C GLN A 84 4.63 -22.73 3.74
N GLN A 85 3.89 -22.95 4.82
CA GLN A 85 4.48 -23.05 6.16
C GLN A 85 5.33 -24.31 6.29
N TYR A 86 4.85 -25.45 5.78
CA TYR A 86 5.62 -26.69 5.68
C TYR A 86 6.93 -26.49 4.91
N GLN A 87 6.90 -25.88 3.72
CA GLN A 87 8.09 -25.57 2.94
C GLN A 87 9.13 -24.75 3.73
N ARG A 88 8.68 -23.78 4.53
CA ARG A 88 9.57 -22.92 5.32
C ARG A 88 10.18 -23.65 6.52
N GLU A 89 9.47 -24.59 7.12
CA GLU A 89 9.98 -25.36 8.26
C GLU A 89 10.87 -26.53 7.80
N THR A 90 10.69 -27.01 6.56
CA THR A 90 11.40 -28.18 6.00
C THR A 90 12.26 -27.84 4.78
N VAL A 91 12.90 -26.66 4.77
CA VAL A 91 13.64 -26.14 3.61
C VAL A 91 14.67 -27.12 3.05
N GLU A 92 15.44 -27.79 3.92
CA GLU A 92 16.48 -28.72 3.49
C GLU A 92 15.91 -30.02 2.90
N GLU A 93 14.88 -30.58 3.51
CA GLU A 93 14.17 -31.77 3.00
C GLU A 93 13.51 -31.45 1.65
N GLN A 94 12.85 -30.30 1.54
CA GLN A 94 12.25 -29.84 0.30
C GLN A 94 13.30 -29.63 -0.79
N ARG A 95 14.49 -29.12 -0.45
CA ARG A 95 15.57 -28.96 -1.43
C ARG A 95 16.02 -30.30 -1.99
N THR A 96 16.13 -31.33 -1.15
CA THR A 96 16.46 -32.68 -1.62
C THR A 96 15.34 -33.28 -2.48
N LEU A 97 14.09 -33.19 -2.03
CA LEU A 97 12.93 -33.69 -2.77
C LEU A 97 12.77 -33.03 -4.13
N VAL A 98 12.97 -31.71 -4.21
CA VAL A 98 12.94 -30.96 -5.48
C VAL A 98 14.10 -31.36 -6.37
N ALA A 99 15.31 -31.52 -5.83
CA ALA A 99 16.47 -31.93 -6.62
C ALA A 99 16.29 -33.34 -7.20
N ASP A 100 15.75 -34.26 -6.42
CA ASP A 100 15.51 -35.64 -6.85
C ASP A 100 14.37 -35.71 -7.88
N ALA A 101 13.25 -35.02 -7.64
CA ALA A 101 12.16 -34.92 -8.61
C ALA A 101 12.59 -34.21 -9.92
N TRP A 102 13.49 -33.22 -9.83
CA TRP A 102 14.03 -32.54 -11.01
C TRP A 102 14.95 -33.46 -11.83
N LYS A 103 15.79 -34.26 -11.15
CA LYS A 103 16.63 -35.27 -11.81
C LYS A 103 15.78 -36.34 -12.50
N GLU A 104 14.72 -36.82 -11.84
CA GLU A 104 13.79 -37.80 -12.43
C GLU A 104 13.08 -37.25 -13.67
N LEU A 105 12.71 -35.96 -13.69
CA LEU A 105 12.06 -35.32 -14.83
C LEU A 105 12.99 -35.18 -16.04
N HIS A 106 14.29 -34.95 -15.79
CA HIS A 106 15.31 -34.68 -16.81
C HIS A 106 16.31 -35.82 -17.00
N ASP A 107 15.93 -37.05 -16.66
CA ASP A 107 16.82 -38.21 -16.77
C ASP A 107 17.31 -38.38 -18.23
N GLY A 108 18.58 -38.05 -18.48
CA GLY A 108 19.24 -38.06 -19.79
C GLY A 108 19.65 -36.70 -20.37
N ASP A 109 19.22 -35.57 -19.82
CA ASP A 109 19.60 -34.23 -20.30
C ASP A 109 20.52 -33.50 -19.31
N ALA A 110 21.82 -33.62 -19.53
CA ALA A 110 22.85 -33.03 -18.67
C ALA A 110 22.79 -31.49 -18.64
N VAL A 111 22.25 -30.84 -19.68
CA VAL A 111 22.17 -29.38 -19.77
C VAL A 111 21.04 -28.85 -18.90
N ALA A 112 19.90 -29.55 -18.88
CA ALA A 112 18.76 -29.17 -18.03
C ALA A 112 19.02 -29.36 -16.52
N LEU A 113 20.03 -30.16 -16.14
CA LEU A 113 20.43 -30.36 -14.75
C LEU A 113 21.21 -29.18 -14.15
N GLU A 114 21.84 -28.34 -14.98
CA GLU A 114 22.57 -27.15 -14.50
C GLU A 114 21.64 -25.98 -14.21
N GLU A 115 20.42 -26.00 -14.76
CA GLU A 115 19.42 -24.96 -14.52
C GLU A 115 18.73 -25.14 -13.15
N THR A 116 18.53 -24.03 -12.44
CA THR A 116 17.74 -24.05 -11.21
C THR A 116 16.26 -24.31 -11.53
N PRO A 117 15.59 -25.25 -10.86
CA PRO A 117 14.19 -25.56 -11.13
C PRO A 117 13.28 -24.34 -11.00
N LYS A 118 12.36 -24.17 -11.96
CA LYS A 118 11.38 -23.05 -11.96
C LYS A 118 10.56 -23.04 -10.68
N ALA A 119 10.17 -21.84 -10.21
CA ALA A 119 9.45 -21.67 -8.95
C ALA A 119 8.14 -22.48 -8.87
N ALA A 120 7.37 -22.53 -9.97
CA ALA A 120 6.14 -23.32 -10.06
C ALA A 120 6.36 -24.82 -9.85
N PHE A 121 7.43 -25.39 -10.42
CA PHE A 121 7.80 -26.79 -10.23
C PHE A 121 8.12 -27.08 -8.76
N ARG A 122 8.90 -26.22 -8.10
CA ARG A 122 9.22 -26.35 -6.67
C ARG A 122 7.96 -26.32 -5.80
N ALA A 123 7.02 -25.42 -6.13
CA ALA A 123 5.75 -25.34 -5.43
C ALA A 123 4.91 -26.61 -5.62
N ASP A 124 4.93 -27.22 -6.80
CA ASP A 124 4.15 -28.43 -7.08
C ASP A 124 4.68 -29.69 -6.37
N VAL A 125 6.01 -29.89 -6.41
CA VAL A 125 6.66 -30.98 -5.67
C VAL A 125 6.35 -30.88 -4.18
N ALA A 126 6.43 -29.67 -3.62
CA ALA A 126 6.14 -29.43 -2.22
C ALA A 126 4.65 -29.60 -1.87
N ARG A 127 3.73 -29.18 -2.73
CA ARG A 127 2.28 -29.44 -2.55
C ARG A 127 2.00 -30.94 -2.54
N THR A 128 2.66 -31.68 -3.43
CA THR A 128 2.54 -33.14 -3.49
C THR A 128 3.12 -33.82 -2.25
N ALA A 129 4.29 -33.39 -1.79
CA ALA A 129 4.89 -33.87 -0.54
C ALA A 129 3.98 -33.57 0.67
N PHE A 130 3.43 -32.36 0.74
CA PHE A 130 2.51 -31.95 1.81
C PHE A 130 1.23 -32.78 1.82
N LYS A 131 0.64 -33.07 0.65
CA LYS A 131 -0.56 -33.92 0.53
C LYS A 131 -0.36 -35.35 1.02
N LYS A 132 0.89 -35.86 0.98
CA LYS A 132 1.24 -37.20 1.48
C LYS A 132 1.35 -37.25 3.02
N LEU A 133 1.46 -36.12 3.70
CA LEU A 133 1.52 -36.07 5.15
C LEU A 133 0.18 -36.50 5.77
N PRO A 134 0.17 -37.10 6.97
CA PRO A 134 -1.05 -37.35 7.72
C PRO A 134 -1.86 -36.07 7.91
N LYS A 135 -3.19 -36.18 7.86
CA LYS A 135 -4.09 -35.01 8.00
C LYS A 135 -3.87 -34.23 9.30
N VAL A 136 -3.51 -34.93 10.38
CA VAL A 136 -3.17 -34.33 11.67
C VAL A 136 -2.01 -33.35 11.54
N GLU A 137 -0.94 -33.73 10.84
CA GLU A 137 0.22 -32.84 10.63
C GLU A 137 -0.14 -31.67 9.71
N GLN A 138 -0.93 -31.91 8.66
CA GLN A 138 -1.42 -30.84 7.78
C GLN A 138 -2.20 -29.78 8.56
N ASP A 139 -3.08 -30.20 9.46
CA ASP A 139 -3.88 -29.31 10.33
C ASP A 139 -2.98 -28.53 11.31
N GLU A 140 -1.91 -29.14 11.84
CA GLU A 140 -0.92 -28.46 12.67
C GLU A 140 -0.19 -27.35 11.91
N TYR A 141 0.24 -27.61 10.66
CA TYR A 141 0.86 -26.59 9.81
C TYR A 141 -0.12 -25.45 9.50
N ALA A 142 -1.40 -25.77 9.23
CA ALA A 142 -2.44 -24.78 9.01
C ALA A 142 -2.64 -23.89 10.26
N LYS A 143 -2.64 -24.49 11.45
CA LYS A 143 -2.73 -23.76 12.72
C LYS A 143 -1.52 -22.85 12.94
N ARG A 144 -0.29 -23.35 12.79
CA ARG A 144 0.94 -22.54 12.89
C ARG A 144 0.94 -21.38 11.89
N ALA A 145 0.51 -21.63 10.65
CA ALA A 145 0.42 -20.60 9.61
C ALA A 145 -0.60 -19.49 9.95
N LYS A 146 -1.76 -19.87 10.50
CA LYS A 146 -2.77 -18.92 11.01
C LYS A 146 -2.23 -18.10 12.18
N GLU A 147 -1.58 -18.73 13.16
CA GLU A 147 -0.99 -18.06 14.34
C GLU A 147 0.12 -17.08 13.94
N GLU A 148 1.06 -17.48 13.08
CA GLU A 148 2.12 -16.60 12.58
C GLU A 148 1.54 -15.44 11.74
N GLY A 149 0.54 -15.73 10.91
CA GLY A 149 -0.18 -14.71 10.13
C GLY A 149 -0.89 -13.70 11.03
N ALA A 150 -1.55 -14.15 12.10
CA ALA A 150 -2.19 -13.30 13.08
C ALA A 150 -1.18 -12.43 13.82
N LYS A 151 -0.03 -13.00 14.24
CA LYS A 151 1.07 -12.25 14.87
C LYS A 151 1.62 -11.16 13.96
N LYS A 152 1.99 -11.49 12.71
CA LYS A 152 2.48 -10.50 11.73
C LYS A 152 1.47 -9.40 11.44
N ARG A 153 0.18 -9.76 11.36
CA ARG A 153 -0.89 -8.77 11.17
C ARG A 153 -1.04 -7.87 12.40
N ALA A 154 -0.95 -8.41 13.60
CA ALA A 154 -0.98 -7.64 14.83
C ALA A 154 0.22 -6.68 14.93
N GLU A 155 1.44 -7.15 14.59
CA GLU A 155 2.65 -6.31 14.51
C GLU A 155 2.49 -5.20 13.46
N TYR A 156 1.98 -5.51 12.27
CA TYR A 156 1.69 -4.53 11.23
C TYR A 156 0.68 -3.46 11.69
N LEU A 157 -0.43 -3.88 12.30
CA LEU A 157 -1.45 -2.96 12.82
C LEU A 157 -0.92 -2.14 13.99
N LYS A 158 -0.07 -2.71 14.83
CA LYS A 158 0.61 -2.00 15.91
C LYS A 158 1.55 -0.94 15.34
N ALA A 159 2.39 -1.29 14.37
CA ALA A 159 3.28 -0.33 13.69
C ALA A 159 2.48 0.80 13.01
N LEU A 160 1.32 0.49 12.44
CA LEU A 160 0.44 1.50 11.83
C LEU A 160 -0.16 2.46 12.88
N LYS A 161 -0.47 1.96 14.09
CA LYS A 161 -1.03 2.75 15.19
C LYS A 161 0.03 3.57 15.92
N ASP A 162 1.19 2.99 16.17
CA ASP A 162 2.28 3.60 16.94
C ASP A 162 2.95 4.75 16.15
N GLY A 163 2.79 4.77 14.82
CA GLY A 163 3.34 5.81 13.96
C GLY A 163 4.86 5.71 13.77
N PRO A 164 5.48 6.67 13.08
CA PRO A 164 6.92 6.67 12.87
C PRO A 164 7.66 6.95 14.18
N SER A 165 8.77 6.22 14.40
CA SER A 165 9.67 6.46 15.53
C SER A 165 10.12 7.92 15.56
N GLN A 166 10.02 8.54 16.73
CA GLN A 166 10.37 9.96 16.95
C GLN A 166 11.83 10.15 17.38
N THR A 167 12.60 9.07 17.43
CA THR A 167 14.03 9.13 17.78
C THR A 167 14.82 9.95 16.74
N PRO A 168 15.85 10.71 17.16
CA PRO A 168 16.71 11.48 16.25
C PRO A 168 17.28 10.65 15.09
N GLU A 169 17.67 9.40 15.36
CA GLU A 169 18.19 8.45 14.38
C GLU A 169 17.15 8.08 13.32
N ALA A 170 15.94 7.72 13.75
CA ALA A 170 14.85 7.42 12.83
C ALA A 170 14.47 8.65 11.98
N LYS A 171 14.40 9.84 12.58
CA LYS A 171 14.16 11.10 11.87
C LYS A 171 15.23 11.38 10.81
N GLN A 172 16.52 11.21 11.15
CA GLN A 172 17.60 11.40 10.20
C GLN A 172 17.55 10.39 9.05
N ASN A 173 17.22 9.14 9.35
CA ASN A 173 17.05 8.11 8.33
C ASN A 173 15.89 8.46 7.37
N CYS A 174 14.76 8.95 7.89
CA CYS A 174 13.66 9.46 7.08
C CYS A 174 14.11 10.63 6.19
N ILE A 175 14.87 11.59 6.72
CA ILE A 175 15.40 12.72 5.94
C ILE A 175 16.34 12.26 4.83
N ASN A 176 17.23 11.31 5.12
CA ASN A 176 18.17 10.76 4.12
C ASN A 176 17.43 10.05 2.98
N ASN A 177 16.34 9.34 3.30
CA ASN A 177 15.53 8.63 2.30
C ASN A 177 14.47 9.51 1.64
N LEU A 178 14.26 10.75 2.11
CA LEU A 178 13.22 11.65 1.61
C LEU A 178 13.37 11.93 0.11
N GLY A 179 14.60 12.08 -0.38
CA GLY A 179 14.87 12.27 -1.80
C GLY A 179 14.44 11.07 -2.65
N ARG A 180 14.77 9.85 -2.22
CA ARG A 180 14.37 8.60 -2.89
C ARG A 180 12.86 8.44 -2.91
N PHE A 181 12.19 8.85 -1.83
CA PHE A 181 10.73 8.81 -1.70
C PHE A 181 10.01 9.84 -2.57
N LEU A 182 10.41 11.12 -2.53
CA LEU A 182 9.70 12.20 -3.21
C LEU A 182 10.02 12.29 -4.70
N THR A 183 11.21 11.87 -5.15
CA THR A 183 11.63 12.03 -6.56
C THR A 183 10.66 11.35 -7.55
N PRO A 184 10.22 10.08 -7.35
CA PRO A 184 9.23 9.46 -8.23
C PRO A 184 7.89 10.22 -8.28
N ILE A 185 7.46 10.81 -7.16
CA ILE A 185 6.23 11.63 -7.10
C ILE A 185 6.38 12.85 -7.99
N MET A 186 7.47 13.58 -7.78
CA MET A 186 7.74 14.83 -8.47
C MET A 186 7.93 14.59 -9.97
N LYS A 187 8.58 13.49 -10.35
CA LYS A 187 8.64 13.03 -11.75
C LYS A 187 7.27 12.75 -12.31
N GLY A 188 6.43 11.98 -11.61
CA GLY A 188 5.05 11.73 -12.04
C GLY A 188 4.27 13.02 -12.24
N ILE A 189 4.35 13.98 -11.32
CA ILE A 189 3.73 15.31 -11.49
C ILE A 189 4.21 15.96 -12.79
N THR A 190 5.52 16.00 -13.02
CA THR A 190 6.09 16.61 -14.23
C THR A 190 5.69 15.89 -15.51
N GLU A 191 5.69 14.56 -15.53
CA GLU A 191 5.32 13.75 -16.68
C GLU A 191 3.83 13.87 -17.03
N TYR A 192 2.94 13.83 -16.03
CA TYR A 192 1.49 13.85 -16.25
C TYR A 192 0.93 15.26 -16.46
N THR A 193 1.56 16.30 -15.91
CA THR A 193 1.03 17.68 -15.98
C THR A 193 1.85 18.62 -16.84
N GLY A 194 3.09 18.26 -17.18
CA GLY A 194 4.07 19.16 -17.78
C GLY A 194 4.60 20.25 -16.83
N CYS A 195 4.15 20.30 -15.58
CA CYS A 195 4.61 21.29 -14.60
C CYS A 195 5.92 20.86 -13.93
N GLN A 196 6.81 21.83 -13.69
CA GLN A 196 8.02 21.59 -12.88
C GLN A 196 7.65 21.53 -11.41
N ALA A 197 8.18 20.53 -10.69
CA ALA A 197 7.91 20.34 -9.27
C ALA A 197 9.12 20.77 -8.43
N PHE A 198 8.85 21.46 -7.34
CA PHE A 198 9.86 21.90 -6.39
C PHE A 198 9.31 21.77 -4.97
N ILE A 199 10.09 21.16 -4.08
CA ILE A 199 9.72 20.94 -2.68
C ILE A 199 10.86 21.45 -1.79
N VAL A 200 10.52 22.22 -0.75
CA VAL A 200 11.43 22.58 0.34
C VAL A 200 10.85 22.01 1.63
N VAL A 201 11.71 21.36 2.40
CA VAL A 201 11.42 20.86 3.74
C VAL A 201 12.48 21.40 4.67
N GLY A 202 12.12 21.77 5.90
CA GLY A 202 13.10 22.20 6.88
C GLY A 202 12.64 22.00 8.30
N GLY A 203 13.60 22.08 9.22
CA GLY A 203 13.42 21.87 10.64
C GLY A 203 14.76 21.54 11.33
N PRO A 204 14.71 21.18 12.61
CA PRO A 204 15.89 20.72 13.36
C PRO A 204 16.49 19.48 12.72
N MET A 205 17.75 19.56 12.30
CA MET A 205 18.40 18.49 11.54
C MET A 205 19.31 17.64 12.45
N PRO A 206 19.00 16.36 12.71
CA PRO A 206 19.73 15.58 13.70
C PRO A 206 21.24 15.47 13.45
N LYS A 207 21.65 15.27 12.19
CA LYS A 207 23.09 15.20 11.81
C LYS A 207 23.87 16.49 12.01
N TYR A 208 23.19 17.63 12.20
CA TYR A 208 23.82 18.94 12.45
C TYR A 208 23.60 19.39 13.89
N GLY A 209 23.49 18.45 14.84
CA GLY A 209 23.26 18.78 16.24
C GLY A 209 21.93 19.48 16.48
N GLY A 210 20.92 19.22 15.63
CA GLY A 210 19.60 19.84 15.74
C GLY A 210 19.49 21.25 15.15
N GLU A 211 20.53 21.76 14.47
CA GLU A 211 20.49 23.07 13.81
C GLU A 211 19.35 23.14 12.78
N ILE A 212 18.60 24.25 12.79
CA ILE A 212 17.53 24.51 11.81
C ILE A 212 18.13 24.57 10.40
N SER A 213 17.79 23.57 9.60
CA SER A 213 18.30 23.41 8.24
C SER A 213 17.16 23.15 7.27
N THR A 214 17.46 23.35 5.98
CA THR A 214 16.53 23.09 4.88
C THR A 214 17.12 22.07 3.91
N VAL A 215 16.26 21.22 3.39
CA VAL A 215 16.50 20.29 2.29
C VAL A 215 15.52 20.67 1.18
N HIS A 216 15.99 20.70 -0.05
CA HIS A 216 15.15 21.00 -1.19
C HIS A 216 15.36 19.96 -2.29
N LEU A 217 14.29 19.66 -3.00
CA LEU A 217 14.25 18.78 -4.15
C LEU A 217 13.64 19.55 -5.32
N ALA A 218 14.20 19.39 -6.51
CA ALA A 218 13.71 20.03 -7.72
C ALA A 218 13.69 18.99 -8.85
N VAL A 219 12.56 18.88 -9.53
CA VAL A 219 12.41 18.08 -10.75
C VAL A 219 12.04 19.03 -11.89
N GLY A 220 12.79 18.93 -12.98
CA GLY A 220 12.73 19.85 -14.11
C GLY A 220 14.00 20.68 -14.28
N ARG A 221 14.21 21.17 -15.50
CA ARG A 221 15.32 22.04 -15.88
C ARG A 221 14.80 23.17 -16.76
N ASN A 222 15.47 24.30 -16.78
CA ASN A 222 15.13 25.40 -17.69
C ASN A 222 15.58 25.12 -19.14
N ASN A 223 15.15 25.96 -20.08
CA ASN A 223 15.49 25.85 -21.51
C ASN A 223 16.81 26.56 -21.88
N ALA A 224 17.73 26.74 -20.93
CA ALA A 224 19.04 27.31 -21.23
C ALA A 224 19.91 26.33 -22.03
N THR A 225 20.96 26.83 -22.71
CA THR A 225 21.91 26.00 -23.47
C THR A 225 22.50 24.86 -22.64
N VAL A 226 22.75 25.13 -21.35
CA VAL A 226 23.04 24.11 -20.34
C VAL A 226 21.85 24.08 -19.38
N PRO A 227 20.96 23.07 -19.49
CA PRO A 227 19.78 22.98 -18.64
C PRO A 227 20.16 22.91 -17.16
N VAL A 228 19.70 23.87 -16.38
CA VAL A 228 19.95 23.95 -14.93
C VAL A 228 18.65 23.81 -14.14
N SER A 229 18.74 23.25 -12.94
CA SER A 229 17.61 23.17 -12.02
C SER A 229 17.24 24.54 -11.46
N PHE A 230 16.03 24.67 -10.92
CA PHE A 230 15.55 25.92 -10.32
C PHE A 230 16.50 26.49 -9.25
N ALA A 231 17.01 25.64 -8.35
CA ALA A 231 17.94 26.05 -7.30
C ALA A 231 19.33 26.45 -7.82
N ALA A 232 19.76 25.86 -8.95
CA ALA A 232 21.05 26.17 -9.57
C ALA A 232 20.99 27.44 -10.43
N TRP A 233 19.85 27.74 -11.04
CA TRP A 233 19.67 28.86 -11.98
C TRP A 233 20.03 30.22 -11.36
N GLN A 234 19.61 30.49 -10.12
CA GLN A 234 20.00 31.70 -9.38
C GLN A 234 20.35 31.35 -7.93
N LYS A 235 21.47 30.64 -7.75
CA LYS A 235 21.92 30.09 -6.46
C LYS A 235 21.88 31.12 -5.31
N GLN A 236 22.39 32.34 -5.51
CA GLN A 236 22.40 33.36 -4.45
C GLN A 236 20.99 33.78 -4.03
N LYS A 237 20.11 34.11 -4.99
CA LYS A 237 18.73 34.48 -4.68
C LYS A 237 17.95 33.32 -4.08
N PHE A 238 18.19 32.10 -4.53
CA PHE A 238 17.59 30.91 -3.94
C PHE A 238 18.00 30.75 -2.47
N GLN A 239 19.29 30.90 -2.16
CA GLN A 239 19.79 30.79 -0.80
C GLN A 239 19.24 31.91 0.10
N THR A 240 19.22 33.16 -0.36
CA THR A 240 18.74 34.29 0.45
C THR A 240 17.22 34.32 0.55
N ASN A 241 16.53 34.31 -0.58
CA ASN A 241 15.10 34.65 -0.66
C ASN A 241 14.18 33.45 -0.43
N ILE A 242 14.65 32.23 -0.69
CA ILE A 242 13.84 31.01 -0.50
C ILE A 242 14.32 30.26 0.72
N SER A 243 15.57 29.79 0.72
CA SER A 243 16.10 28.99 1.82
C SER A 243 16.26 29.82 3.10
N GLY A 244 16.82 31.04 3.00
CA GLY A 244 17.04 31.94 4.12
C GLY A 244 15.74 32.44 4.72
N PHE A 245 14.82 32.92 3.89
CA PHE A 245 13.49 33.33 4.33
C PHE A 245 12.72 32.19 5.00
N TYR A 246 12.73 30.98 4.42
CA TYR A 246 12.08 29.82 5.03
C TYR A 246 12.75 29.40 6.35
N LYS A 247 14.10 29.46 6.44
CA LYS A 247 14.82 29.23 7.71
C LYS A 247 14.42 30.22 8.81
N GLN A 248 14.20 31.50 8.47
CA GLN A 248 13.73 32.49 9.44
C GLN A 248 12.35 32.12 10.00
N TYR A 249 11.43 31.71 9.12
CA TYR A 249 10.12 31.18 9.55
C TYR A 249 10.27 29.95 10.45
N LEU A 250 11.13 29.00 10.09
CA LEU A 250 11.38 27.81 10.91
C LEU A 250 11.95 28.17 12.29
N GLY A 251 12.72 29.27 12.39
CA GLY A 251 13.18 29.82 13.67
C GLY A 251 12.06 30.27 14.61
N THR A 252 10.86 30.55 14.08
CA THR A 252 9.65 30.83 14.90
C THR A 252 8.84 29.57 15.22
N ALA A 253 9.06 28.49 14.46
CA ALA A 253 8.28 27.25 14.58
C ALA A 253 8.92 26.23 15.55
N TYR A 254 10.22 26.35 15.82
CA TYR A 254 10.97 25.42 16.68
C TYR A 254 11.71 26.14 17.80
N THR A 255 11.63 25.58 18.99
CA THR A 255 12.34 26.08 20.17
C THR A 255 13.79 25.59 20.21
N ALA A 256 14.59 26.17 21.09
CA ALA A 256 15.94 25.68 21.37
C ALA A 256 15.92 24.27 21.98
N GLU A 257 14.88 23.94 22.76
CA GLU A 257 14.67 22.61 23.32
C GLU A 257 14.35 21.58 22.23
N ASP A 258 13.49 21.92 21.27
CA ASP A 258 13.22 21.06 20.11
C ASP A 258 14.49 20.76 19.32
N SER A 259 15.35 21.76 19.17
CA SER A 259 16.64 21.63 18.49
C SER A 259 17.57 20.70 19.27
N ALA A 260 17.69 20.88 20.60
CA ALA A 260 18.50 20.00 21.45
C ALA A 260 17.97 18.55 21.44
N ASN A 261 16.66 18.35 21.52
CA ASN A 261 16.02 17.03 21.48
C ASN A 261 16.15 16.33 20.12
N ALA A 262 16.33 17.09 19.04
CA ALA A 262 16.55 16.54 17.71
C ALA A 262 18.01 16.14 17.46
N ALA A 263 18.98 16.55 18.28
CA ALA A 263 20.39 16.29 18.05
C ALA A 263 20.75 14.80 18.17
N LEU A 264 21.59 14.30 17.27
CA LEU A 264 22.20 12.98 17.42
C LEU A 264 23.31 13.01 18.47
N ALA A 265 23.40 11.96 19.29
CA ALA A 265 24.47 11.83 20.28
C ALA A 265 25.84 11.93 19.60
N GLY A 266 26.72 12.76 20.16
CA GLY A 266 28.08 12.98 19.63
C GLY A 266 28.17 13.94 18.43
N THR A 267 27.06 14.49 17.94
CA THR A 267 27.12 15.54 16.92
C THR A 267 27.30 16.91 17.56
N SER A 268 28.39 17.60 17.22
CA SER A 268 28.57 19.00 17.60
C SER A 268 27.81 19.90 16.62
N PRO A 269 27.27 21.04 17.08
CA PRO A 269 26.73 22.05 16.18
C PRO A 269 27.76 22.41 15.12
N ARG A 270 27.32 22.53 13.86
CA ARG A 270 28.22 22.91 12.77
C ARG A 270 28.77 24.30 13.07
N GLN A 271 30.07 24.41 13.28
CA GLN A 271 30.67 25.74 13.40
C GLN A 271 30.46 26.50 12.09
N PRO A 272 29.99 27.76 12.14
CA PRO A 272 29.86 28.58 10.95
C PRO A 272 31.25 28.75 10.35
N SER A 273 31.53 28.05 9.25
CA SER A 273 32.80 28.20 8.55
C SER A 273 32.90 29.65 8.08
N ALA A 274 33.83 30.41 8.64
CA ALA A 274 34.01 31.85 8.41
C ALA A 274 34.28 32.22 6.94
N SER A 275 34.49 31.24 6.06
CA SER A 275 34.87 31.41 4.66
C SER A 275 33.71 31.49 3.66
N THR A 276 32.43 31.36 4.05
CA THR A 276 31.31 31.64 3.11
C THR A 276 30.01 32.03 3.82
N PRO A 277 29.73 33.34 3.99
CA PRO A 277 28.45 33.81 4.49
C PRO A 277 27.33 33.42 3.50
N GLY A 278 26.42 32.53 3.90
CA GLY A 278 25.19 32.25 3.16
C GLY A 278 25.10 30.93 2.39
N LEU A 279 26.05 30.00 2.53
CA LEU A 279 26.04 28.68 1.86
C LEU A 279 25.73 27.50 2.80
N SER A 280 24.84 27.71 3.78
CA SER A 280 24.44 26.73 4.81
C SER A 280 23.27 25.82 4.37
N GLY A 281 23.26 25.38 3.12
CA GLY A 281 22.33 24.36 2.62
C GLY A 281 23.12 23.15 2.18
N ALA A 282 22.90 21.99 2.80
CA ALA A 282 23.38 20.73 2.24
C ALA A 282 22.66 20.52 0.91
N LEU A 283 23.34 20.87 -0.18
CA LEU A 283 22.81 20.75 -1.52
C LEU A 283 22.81 19.25 -1.88
N TYR A 284 21.77 18.53 -1.47
CA TYR A 284 21.46 17.23 -2.08
C TYR A 284 20.90 17.51 -3.48
N THR A 285 21.78 17.93 -4.39
CA THR A 285 21.48 17.80 -5.81
C THR A 285 21.61 16.33 -6.12
N ILE A 286 20.48 15.62 -6.08
CA ILE A 286 20.36 14.25 -6.58
C ILE A 286 20.42 14.33 -8.11
N ALA A 287 21.55 14.79 -8.64
CA ALA A 287 21.78 14.90 -10.07
C ALA A 287 22.20 13.55 -10.68
N HIS A 288 22.63 12.58 -9.85
CA HIS A 288 23.27 11.34 -10.31
C HIS A 288 22.60 10.03 -9.89
N ALA A 289 21.54 10.04 -9.06
CA ALA A 289 20.98 8.77 -8.55
C ALA A 289 19.84 8.17 -9.39
N VAL A 290 19.59 8.68 -10.61
CA VAL A 290 18.37 8.33 -11.36
C VAL A 290 18.60 7.74 -12.75
N GLU A 291 19.85 7.45 -13.12
CA GLU A 291 20.14 6.79 -14.40
C GLU A 291 20.18 5.25 -14.30
N ASP A 292 20.04 4.65 -13.11
CA ASP A 292 20.35 3.22 -12.91
C ASP A 292 19.29 2.41 -12.11
N ILE A 293 18.02 2.82 -12.17
CA ILE A 293 16.91 1.95 -11.72
C ILE A 293 16.30 1.33 -12.97
N GLY A 294 17.01 0.36 -13.54
CA GLY A 294 16.49 -0.54 -14.55
C GLY A 294 15.25 -1.25 -14.01
N GLY A 295 14.23 -1.34 -14.86
CA GLY A 295 12.96 -2.00 -14.55
C GLY A 295 13.20 -3.46 -14.24
N GLU A 296 13.03 -3.83 -12.97
CA GLU A 296 12.72 -5.22 -12.61
C GLU A 296 11.28 -5.46 -13.08
N ASP A 297 11.15 -6.29 -14.12
CA ASP A 297 9.88 -6.84 -14.58
C ASP A 297 9.22 -7.55 -13.40
N TYR A 298 8.12 -6.98 -12.93
CA TYR A 298 7.24 -7.67 -11.99
C TYR A 298 6.42 -8.65 -12.82
N ASP A 299 6.84 -9.92 -12.80
CA ASP A 299 6.02 -11.03 -13.25
C ASP A 299 4.69 -10.99 -12.49
N GLU A 300 3.64 -10.64 -13.22
CA GLU A 300 2.26 -10.59 -12.75
C GLU A 300 1.78 -12.04 -12.64
N ASP A 301 2.04 -12.66 -11.48
CA ASP A 301 1.48 -13.98 -11.15
C ASP A 301 -0.06 -13.87 -11.11
N GLU A 302 -0.70 -14.32 -12.20
CA GLU A 302 -2.13 -14.56 -12.27
C GLU A 302 -2.49 -15.77 -11.40
N ASP A 303 -2.72 -15.52 -10.11
CA ASP A 303 -3.33 -16.51 -9.22
C ASP A 303 -4.81 -16.71 -9.64
N GLU A 304 -5.06 -17.78 -10.40
CA GLU A 304 -6.39 -18.37 -10.57
C GLU A 304 -6.84 -18.99 -9.24
N ASP A 305 -7.56 -18.20 -8.45
CA ASP A 305 -8.30 -18.68 -7.27
C ASP A 305 -9.44 -19.60 -7.76
N GLU A 306 -9.20 -20.92 -7.80
CA GLU A 306 -10.27 -21.92 -7.81
C GLU A 306 -10.98 -21.86 -6.45
N ASP A 307 -12.18 -21.27 -6.44
CA ASP A 307 -13.09 -21.24 -5.30
C ASP A 307 -13.54 -22.68 -4.96
N GLU A 308 -12.77 -23.37 -4.12
CA GLU A 308 -13.20 -24.60 -3.47
C GLU A 308 -14.25 -24.23 -2.40
N ASP A 309 -15.53 -24.48 -2.74
CA ASP A 309 -16.73 -24.28 -1.91
C ASP A 309 -16.70 -25.20 -0.68
N GLY A 310 -15.84 -24.85 0.29
CA GLY A 310 -15.86 -25.38 1.64
C GLY A 310 -16.79 -24.53 2.49
N SER A 311 -18.02 -25.00 2.69
CA SER A 311 -18.97 -24.41 3.65
C SER A 311 -18.49 -24.63 5.09
N GLU A 312 -17.47 -23.89 5.53
CA GLU A 312 -17.13 -23.77 6.94
C GLU A 312 -17.98 -22.64 7.54
N GLU A 313 -18.84 -23.01 8.47
CA GLU A 313 -19.67 -22.14 9.27
C GLU A 313 -18.78 -21.24 10.14
N GLU A 314 -18.35 -20.12 9.56
CA GLU A 314 -17.51 -19.12 10.21
C GLU A 314 -18.28 -18.54 11.42
N GLN A 315 -17.87 -18.96 12.62
CA GLN A 315 -18.33 -18.39 13.88
C GLN A 315 -18.02 -16.89 13.90
N ARG A 316 -19.03 -16.10 13.51
CA ARG A 316 -18.97 -14.64 13.58
C ARG A 316 -18.72 -14.22 15.01
N ILE A 317 -17.55 -13.68 15.26
CA ILE A 317 -17.25 -12.92 16.48
C ILE A 317 -18.32 -11.81 16.59
N PRO A 318 -19.08 -11.74 17.70
CA PRO A 318 -20.12 -10.74 17.85
C PRO A 318 -19.50 -9.35 17.74
N SER A 319 -20.04 -8.55 16.80
CA SER A 319 -19.62 -7.17 16.63
C SER A 319 -19.88 -6.39 17.92
N PRO A 320 -18.93 -5.57 18.40
CA PRO A 320 -19.15 -4.77 19.60
C PRO A 320 -20.33 -3.82 19.37
N THR A 321 -21.35 -3.97 20.20
CA THR A 321 -22.55 -3.14 20.22
C THR A 321 -22.12 -1.71 20.56
N PHE A 322 -22.10 -0.82 19.56
CA PHE A 322 -21.84 0.59 19.76
C PHE A 322 -23.10 1.21 20.40
N THR A 323 -23.14 1.26 21.73
CA THR A 323 -24.18 1.97 22.48
C THR A 323 -24.07 3.45 22.17
N ALA A 324 -25.06 3.96 21.42
CA ALA A 324 -25.17 5.37 21.10
C ALA A 324 -25.26 6.19 22.39
N ASN A 325 -24.31 7.11 22.58
CA ASN A 325 -24.28 8.05 23.67
C ASN A 325 -25.44 9.06 23.51
N PRO A 326 -26.39 9.18 24.47
CA PRO A 326 -27.49 10.12 24.35
C PRO A 326 -26.96 11.56 24.49
N ARG A 327 -27.09 12.34 23.41
CA ARG A 327 -26.80 13.78 23.41
C ARG A 327 -27.75 14.50 24.37
N SER A 328 -27.19 15.06 25.44
CA SER A 328 -27.83 16.01 26.34
C SER A 328 -28.34 17.22 25.55
N ARG A 329 -29.64 17.51 25.69
CA ARG A 329 -30.31 18.70 25.16
C ARG A 329 -29.94 19.90 26.05
N PRO A 330 -29.57 21.07 25.51
CA PRO A 330 -29.37 22.26 26.31
C PRO A 330 -30.74 22.80 26.77
N THR A 331 -30.86 23.08 28.07
CA THR A 331 -31.99 23.78 28.68
C THR A 331 -31.84 25.28 28.42
N GLU A 332 -32.84 25.88 27.78
CA GLU A 332 -33.01 27.34 27.73
C GLU A 332 -33.42 27.83 29.12
N SER A 333 -32.63 28.75 29.69
CA SER A 333 -32.98 29.51 30.88
C SER A 333 -33.65 30.83 30.46
N SER A 334 -34.80 31.10 31.06
CA SER A 334 -35.52 32.38 31.04
C SER A 334 -34.78 33.51 31.72
#